data_AF-A0A924URF3-F1
#
_entry.id   AF-A0A924URF3-F1
#
_cell.length_a   1.000
_cell.length_b   1.000
_cell.length_c   1.000
_cell.angle_alpha   90.00
_cell.angle_beta   90.00
_cell.angle_gamma   90.00
#
_symmetry.space_group_name_H-M   'P 1'
#
loop_
_entity.id
_entity.type
_entity.pdbx_description
1 polymer ?
#
loop_
_entity_poly.entity_id
_entity_poly.type
_entity_poly.pdbx_seq_one_letter_code
_entity_poly.pdbx_strand_id
1 'polypeptide(L)'
;MKTSQAEVGSINPLVISNVLVGLIAISLAGFSIWSFTNYTDQKNNVDSKVSTAVAAATKVQVDKDELLFLEREKVPTREFVGLDDFGRVSFQYPKTWSVYVAVNGVGGKYEAYLNPGIVPPVSTSQPFATRITVESKAYDAIVKTYETRVEKKELVSSPITIGSFDGIRLDGVFTKERKGSVVIFKVRDKTLTVSSDAEAFRTDFDNIILKSLSFNP
;
A
#
# COMPACT_ATOMS: atom_id res chain seq x y z
N MET A 1 -69.22 -67.37 -44.07
CA MET A 1 -68.20 -66.31 -44.21
C MET A 1 -68.46 -65.28 -43.12
N LYS A 2 -67.59 -65.19 -42.09
CA LYS A 2 -67.81 -64.37 -40.88
C LYS A 2 -67.26 -62.96 -41.11
N THR A 3 -68.12 -61.94 -40.97
CA THR A 3 -67.75 -60.53 -41.02
C THR A 3 -67.28 -60.07 -39.65
N SER A 4 -66.02 -59.60 -39.58
CA SER A 4 -65.43 -58.97 -38.40
C SER A 4 -66.01 -57.56 -38.22
N GLN A 5 -66.62 -57.30 -37.06
CA GLN A 5 -67.04 -55.97 -36.63
C GLN A 5 -65.81 -55.21 -36.13
N ALA A 6 -65.52 -54.05 -36.70
CA ALA A 6 -64.47 -53.15 -36.21
C ALA A 6 -65.08 -52.24 -35.14
N GLU A 7 -64.68 -52.41 -33.88
CA GLU A 7 -65.04 -51.48 -32.80
C GLU A 7 -64.29 -50.16 -33.01
N VAL A 8 -65.02 -49.09 -33.34
CA VAL A 8 -64.46 -47.74 -33.36
C VAL A 8 -64.67 -47.14 -31.98
N GLY A 9 -63.62 -47.11 -31.16
CA GLY A 9 -63.65 -46.46 -29.85
C GLY A 9 -63.88 -44.96 -29.99
N SER A 10 -65.06 -44.47 -29.61
CA SER A 10 -65.31 -43.03 -29.52
C SER A 10 -64.58 -42.48 -28.29
N ILE A 11 -63.53 -41.70 -28.51
CA ILE A 11 -62.86 -41.01 -27.40
C ILE A 11 -63.80 -39.91 -26.93
N ASN A 12 -64.29 -40.00 -25.69
CA ASN A 12 -65.20 -39.02 -25.12
C ASN A 12 -64.46 -37.66 -24.97
N PRO A 13 -64.90 -36.59 -25.64
CA PRO A 13 -64.25 -35.27 -25.57
C PRO A 13 -64.12 -34.73 -24.13
N LEU A 14 -65.02 -35.14 -23.22
CA LEU A 14 -64.98 -34.77 -21.81
C LEU A 14 -63.81 -35.43 -21.07
N VAL A 15 -63.39 -36.63 -21.46
CA VAL A 15 -62.24 -37.33 -20.85
C VAL A 15 -60.94 -36.65 -21.25
N ILE A 16 -60.79 -36.27 -22.53
CA ILE A 16 -59.62 -35.49 -23.00
C ILE A 16 -59.55 -34.14 -22.27
N SER A 17 -60.69 -33.44 -22.13
CA SER A 17 -60.76 -32.17 -21.41
C SER A 17 -60.34 -32.31 -19.94
N ASN A 18 -60.82 -33.34 -19.23
CA ASN A 18 -60.45 -33.57 -17.83
C ASN A 18 -58.96 -33.88 -17.65
N VAL A 19 -58.36 -34.67 -18.55
CA VAL A 19 -56.92 -34.95 -18.50
C VAL A 19 -56.11 -33.68 -18.76
N LEU A 20 -56.53 -32.85 -19.72
CA LEU A 20 -55.88 -31.58 -20.03
C LEU A 20 -55.95 -30.61 -18.84
N VAL A 21 -57.12 -30.49 -18.21
CA VAL A 21 -57.31 -29.66 -17.00
C VAL A 21 -56.46 -30.17 -15.84
N GLY A 22 -56.33 -31.49 -15.67
CA GLY A 22 -55.47 -32.09 -14.65
C GLY A 22 -53.99 -31.74 -14.86
N LEU A 23 -53.49 -31.79 -16.09
CA LEU A 23 -52.11 -31.41 -16.42
C LEU A 23 -51.84 -29.91 -16.20
N ILE A 24 -52.81 -29.06 -16.55
CA ILE A 24 -52.75 -27.61 -16.29
C ILE A 24 -52.73 -27.34 -14.78
N ALA A 25 -53.56 -28.05 -14.00
CA ALA A 25 -53.58 -27.89 -12.55
C ALA A 25 -52.24 -28.26 -11.89
N ILE A 26 -51.60 -29.36 -12.33
CA ILE A 26 -50.30 -29.79 -11.81
C ILE A 26 -49.20 -28.77 -12.13
N SER A 27 -49.19 -28.25 -13.37
CA SER A 27 -48.21 -27.25 -13.79
C SER A 27 -48.40 -25.92 -13.05
N LEU A 28 -49.64 -25.48 -12.84
CA LEU A 28 -49.95 -24.29 -12.03
C LEU A 28 -49.56 -24.47 -10.56
N ALA A 29 -49.76 -25.66 -9.97
CA ALA A 29 -49.34 -25.95 -8.61
C ALA A 29 -47.82 -25.89 -8.46
N GLY A 30 -47.07 -26.50 -9.38
CA GLY A 30 -45.61 -26.44 -9.41
C GLY A 30 -45.09 -25.00 -9.58
N PHE A 31 -45.68 -24.23 -10.49
CA PHE A 31 -45.35 -22.82 -10.69
C PHE A 31 -45.64 -21.98 -9.44
N SER A 32 -46.75 -22.24 -8.75
CA SER A 32 -47.13 -21.51 -7.53
C SER A 32 -46.13 -21.76 -6.39
N ILE A 33 -45.67 -22.99 -6.21
CA ILE A 33 -44.65 -23.33 -5.21
C ILE A 33 -43.32 -22.66 -5.54
N TRP A 34 -42.87 -22.72 -6.79
CA TRP A 34 -41.64 -22.08 -7.24
C TRP A 34 -41.71 -20.54 -7.09
N SER A 35 -42.84 -19.94 -7.48
CA SER A 35 -43.04 -18.49 -7.33
C SER A 35 -43.00 -18.09 -5.86
N PHE A 36 -43.65 -18.87 -4.98
CA PHE A 36 -43.67 -18.62 -3.54
C PHE A 36 -42.28 -18.76 -2.90
N THR A 37 -41.49 -19.77 -3.26
CA THR A 37 -40.14 -19.95 -2.72
C THR A 37 -39.20 -18.83 -3.17
N ASN A 38 -39.26 -18.41 -4.45
CA ASN A 38 -38.47 -17.28 -4.94
C ASN A 38 -38.90 -15.95 -4.35
N TYR A 39 -40.20 -15.72 -4.15
CA TYR A 39 -40.70 -14.53 -3.47
C TYR A 39 -40.25 -14.48 -2.01
N THR A 40 -40.25 -15.63 -1.33
CA THR A 40 -39.84 -15.74 0.07
C THR A 40 -38.31 -15.58 0.22
N ASP A 41 -37.50 -16.12 -0.68
CA ASP A 41 -36.04 -15.91 -0.68
C ASP A 41 -35.69 -14.43 -0.93
N GLN A 42 -36.36 -13.78 -1.87
CA GLN A 42 -36.19 -12.33 -2.11
C GLN A 42 -36.62 -11.48 -0.91
N LYS A 43 -37.71 -11.84 -0.22
CA LYS A 43 -38.23 -11.04 0.88
C LYS A 43 -37.46 -11.25 2.19
N ASN A 44 -36.98 -12.46 2.46
CA ASN A 44 -36.42 -12.81 3.78
C ASN A 44 -34.89 -12.98 3.78
N ASN A 45 -34.26 -13.22 2.63
CA ASN A 45 -32.82 -13.53 2.56
C ASN A 45 -32.00 -12.36 1.98
N VAL A 46 -32.64 -11.39 1.34
CA VAL A 46 -31.98 -10.16 0.86
C VAL A 46 -31.44 -9.35 2.02
N ASP A 47 -32.19 -9.21 3.12
CA ASP A 47 -31.73 -8.45 4.29
C ASP A 47 -30.48 -9.05 4.93
N SER A 48 -30.40 -10.39 5.00
CA SER A 48 -29.22 -11.10 5.53
C SER A 48 -28.00 -10.96 4.61
N LYS A 49 -28.20 -11.09 3.29
CA LYS A 49 -27.13 -10.92 2.29
C LYS A 49 -26.63 -9.48 2.25
N VAL A 50 -27.54 -8.50 2.32
CA VAL A 50 -27.21 -7.08 2.38
C VAL A 50 -26.50 -6.75 3.69
N SER A 51 -26.99 -7.22 4.84
CA SER A 51 -26.34 -7.04 6.14
C SER A 51 -24.91 -7.59 6.15
N THR A 52 -24.70 -8.79 5.60
CA THR A 52 -23.36 -9.41 5.49
C THR A 52 -22.44 -8.59 4.57
N ALA A 53 -22.95 -8.15 3.41
CA ALA A 53 -22.18 -7.34 2.46
C ALA A 53 -21.85 -5.95 3.05
N VAL A 54 -22.79 -5.32 3.74
CA VAL A 54 -22.61 -4.04 4.43
C VAL A 54 -21.62 -4.18 5.58
N ALA A 55 -21.66 -5.25 6.36
CA ALA A 55 -20.69 -5.50 7.43
C ALA A 55 -19.27 -5.71 6.88
N ALA A 56 -19.12 -6.47 5.79
CA ALA A 56 -17.83 -6.64 5.11
C ALA A 56 -17.30 -5.32 4.54
N ALA A 57 -18.16 -4.53 3.88
CA ALA A 57 -17.81 -3.22 3.35
C ALA A 57 -17.46 -2.22 4.47
N THR A 58 -18.21 -2.26 5.58
CA THR A 58 -17.95 -1.41 6.76
C THR A 58 -16.61 -1.76 7.39
N LYS A 59 -16.26 -3.05 7.51
CA LYS A 59 -14.95 -3.45 8.01
C LYS A 59 -13.81 -2.93 7.14
N VAL A 60 -13.90 -3.12 5.82
CA VAL A 60 -12.90 -2.59 4.86
C VAL A 60 -12.79 -1.07 4.95
N GLN A 61 -13.93 -0.39 5.10
CA GLN A 61 -13.98 1.06 5.25
C GLN A 61 -13.34 1.51 6.58
N VAL A 62 -13.64 0.84 7.69
CA VAL A 62 -13.04 1.12 9.00
C VAL A 62 -11.55 0.91 8.98
N ASP A 63 -11.06 -0.22 8.44
CA ASP A 63 -9.62 -0.50 8.34
C ASP A 63 -8.91 0.57 7.50
N LYS A 64 -9.54 1.01 6.40
CA LYS A 64 -9.03 2.09 5.54
C LYS A 64 -9.05 3.44 6.25
N ASP A 65 -10.13 3.75 6.97
CA ASP A 65 -10.28 5.01 7.69
C ASP A 65 -9.34 5.08 8.90
N GLU A 66 -9.05 3.94 9.56
CA GLU A 66 -8.05 3.82 10.62
C GLU A 66 -6.64 4.06 10.08
N LEU A 67 -6.29 3.47 8.92
CA LEU A 67 -5.03 3.78 8.24
C LEU A 67 -4.93 5.26 7.85
N LEU A 68 -6.00 5.83 7.29
CA LEU A 68 -6.06 7.26 6.95
C LEU A 68 -6.05 8.16 8.20
N PHE A 69 -6.53 7.69 9.34
CA PHE A 69 -6.48 8.40 10.60
C PHE A 69 -5.06 8.37 11.17
N LEU A 70 -4.42 7.21 11.20
CA LEU A 70 -3.01 7.04 11.58
C LEU A 70 -2.08 7.87 10.68
N GLU A 71 -2.35 7.92 9.37
CA GLU A 71 -1.64 8.79 8.43
C GLU A 71 -1.89 10.28 8.71
N ARG A 72 -3.12 10.66 9.04
CA ARG A 72 -3.48 12.04 9.41
C ARG A 72 -2.92 12.46 10.75
N GLU A 73 -2.81 11.56 11.73
CA GLU A 73 -2.18 11.83 13.03
C GLU A 73 -0.67 12.07 12.92
N LYS A 74 -0.03 11.62 11.83
CA LYS A 74 1.36 12.01 11.50
C LYS A 74 1.47 13.48 11.08
N VAL A 75 0.35 14.18 10.87
CA VAL A 75 0.27 15.63 10.66
C VAL A 75 -0.32 16.24 11.94
N PRO A 76 0.37 17.13 12.66
CA PRO A 76 1.39 18.05 12.15
C PRO A 76 2.80 17.46 12.13
N THR A 77 3.52 17.65 11.03
CA THR A 77 4.95 17.36 10.93
C THR A 77 5.78 18.39 11.71
N ARG A 78 7.05 18.09 11.96
CA ARG A 78 8.06 19.06 12.37
C ARG A 78 9.01 19.30 11.23
N GLU A 79 9.53 20.51 11.15
CA GLU A 79 10.58 20.86 10.22
C GLU A 79 11.95 20.55 10.83
N PHE A 80 12.79 19.87 10.06
CA PHE A 80 14.22 19.76 10.31
C PHE A 80 14.92 20.84 9.49
N VAL A 81 15.88 21.54 10.12
CA VAL A 81 16.74 22.52 9.43
C VAL A 81 18.19 22.23 9.84
N GLY A 82 19.00 21.85 8.86
CA GLY A 82 20.44 21.66 9.01
C GLY A 82 21.22 22.98 8.96
N LEU A 83 22.53 22.89 9.09
CA LEU A 83 23.42 24.05 9.06
C LEU A 83 23.51 24.67 7.66
N ASP A 84 23.58 26.00 7.62
CA ASP A 84 23.66 26.76 6.36
C ASP A 84 24.93 26.43 5.55
N ASP A 85 26.06 26.24 6.24
CA ASP A 85 27.36 25.88 5.62
C ASP A 85 27.36 24.52 4.93
N PHE A 86 26.36 23.67 5.22
CA PHE A 86 26.18 22.35 4.64
C PHE A 86 24.99 22.31 3.68
N GLY A 87 24.65 23.46 3.10
CA GLY A 87 23.58 23.58 2.10
C GLY A 87 22.19 23.71 2.69
N ARG A 88 22.05 24.01 4.00
CA ARG A 88 20.75 24.25 4.66
C ARG A 88 19.72 23.15 4.33
N VAL A 89 20.09 21.90 4.57
CA VAL A 89 19.22 20.75 4.29
C VAL A 89 17.99 20.82 5.20
N SER A 90 16.81 20.84 4.59
CA SER A 90 15.53 20.96 5.28
C SER A 90 14.52 19.94 4.76
N PHE A 91 13.67 19.43 5.64
CA PHE A 91 12.58 18.52 5.31
C PHE A 91 11.59 18.42 6.48
N GLN A 92 10.39 17.94 6.20
CA GLN A 92 9.37 17.63 7.18
C GLN A 92 9.54 16.19 7.68
N TYR A 93 9.29 15.94 8.97
CA TYR A 93 9.27 14.60 9.55
C TYR A 93 8.10 14.44 10.55
N PRO A 94 7.63 13.21 10.83
CA PRO A 94 6.53 12.98 11.76
C PRO A 94 6.85 13.48 13.18
N LYS A 95 5.89 14.10 13.87
CA LYS A 95 6.05 14.54 15.27
C LYS A 95 6.34 13.40 16.25
N THR A 96 5.97 12.19 15.88
CA THR A 96 6.23 10.98 16.65
C THR A 96 7.69 10.55 16.59
N TRP A 97 8.52 11.20 15.76
CA TRP A 97 9.94 10.89 15.64
C TRP A 97 10.79 11.87 16.44
N SER A 98 11.87 11.35 17.00
CA SER A 98 12.93 12.13 17.62
C SER A 98 14.09 12.31 16.66
N VAL A 99 14.83 13.40 16.86
CA VAL A 99 16.00 13.77 16.07
C VAL A 99 17.22 13.84 16.98
N TYR A 100 18.34 13.28 16.53
CA TYR A 100 19.63 13.39 17.19
C TYR A 100 20.69 13.84 16.18
N VAL A 101 21.37 14.95 16.46
CA VAL A 101 22.50 15.45 15.66
C VAL A 101 23.77 14.94 16.30
N ALA A 102 24.43 13.99 15.64
CA ALA A 102 25.65 13.35 16.15
C ALA A 102 26.91 14.14 15.79
N VAL A 103 26.95 14.71 14.59
CA VAL A 103 28.05 15.55 14.12
C VAL A 103 27.47 16.82 13.53
N ASN A 104 27.94 17.97 14.03
CA ASN A 104 27.41 19.29 13.70
C ASN A 104 28.39 20.12 12.85
N GLY A 105 29.05 19.50 11.87
CA GLY A 105 29.97 20.19 10.94
C GLY A 105 31.45 20.05 11.28
N VAL A 106 31.79 19.57 12.48
CA VAL A 106 33.17 19.30 12.88
C VAL A 106 33.80 18.27 11.92
N GLY A 107 34.98 18.59 11.37
CA GLY A 107 35.67 17.74 10.40
C GLY A 107 35.05 17.74 9.00
N GLY A 108 34.22 18.74 8.67
CA GLY A 108 33.61 18.86 7.33
C GLY A 108 32.49 17.84 7.09
N LYS A 109 31.89 17.32 8.16
CA LYS A 109 30.85 16.30 8.15
C LYS A 109 29.68 16.73 9.04
N TYR A 110 28.46 16.49 8.58
CA TYR A 110 27.23 16.69 9.33
C TYR A 110 26.44 15.39 9.35
N GLU A 111 25.99 14.95 10.52
CA GLU A 111 25.22 13.71 10.69
C GLU A 111 24.04 13.90 11.64
N ALA A 112 22.86 13.53 11.17
CA ALA A 112 21.64 13.49 11.96
C ALA A 112 20.90 12.16 11.77
N TYR A 113 20.27 11.70 12.84
CA TYR A 113 19.52 10.44 12.90
C TYR A 113 18.12 10.71 13.41
N LEU A 114 17.13 10.10 12.76
CA LEU A 114 15.74 10.19 13.13
C LEU A 114 15.16 8.80 13.35
N ASN A 115 14.33 8.67 14.38
CA ASN A 115 13.67 7.42 14.72
C ASN A 115 12.35 7.66 15.48
N PRO A 116 11.32 6.81 15.32
CA PRO A 116 10.10 6.89 16.12
C PRO A 116 10.39 6.82 17.62
N GLY A 117 9.76 7.69 18.40
CA GLY A 117 9.87 7.75 19.85
C GLY A 117 11.25 8.23 20.30
N ILE A 118 12.21 7.32 20.37
CA ILE A 118 13.57 7.57 20.89
C ILE A 118 14.58 7.22 19.80
N VAL A 119 15.61 8.06 19.67
CA VAL A 119 16.75 7.74 18.81
C VAL A 119 17.66 6.77 19.57
N PRO A 120 17.85 5.54 19.05
CA PRO A 120 18.73 4.56 19.69
C PRO A 120 20.20 5.00 19.61
N PRO A 121 21.09 4.41 20.42
CA PRO A 121 22.52 4.70 20.36
C PRO A 121 23.08 4.53 18.94
N VAL A 122 23.86 5.51 18.49
CA VAL A 122 24.44 5.50 17.14
C VAL A 122 25.49 4.40 17.04
N SER A 123 25.19 3.38 16.22
CA SER A 123 26.09 2.27 15.92
C SER A 123 25.95 1.85 14.45
N THR A 124 26.86 1.01 13.98
CA THR A 124 26.85 0.50 12.61
C THR A 124 25.77 -0.55 12.37
N SER A 125 25.35 -1.26 13.42
CA SER A 125 24.36 -2.34 13.40
C SER A 125 22.94 -1.88 13.70
N GLN A 126 22.76 -0.65 14.19
CA GLN A 126 21.45 -0.12 14.53
C GLN A 126 20.77 0.47 13.28
N PRO A 127 19.58 -0.02 12.87
CA PRO A 127 18.78 0.62 11.85
C PRO A 127 18.11 1.89 12.39
N PHE A 128 18.08 2.93 11.56
CA PHE A 128 17.37 4.19 11.78
C PHE A 128 16.30 4.41 10.73
N ALA A 129 15.22 5.11 11.11
CA ALA A 129 14.16 5.46 10.17
C ALA A 129 14.62 6.48 9.12
N THR A 130 15.43 7.45 9.52
CA THR A 130 16.13 8.31 8.58
C THR A 130 17.51 8.68 9.09
N ARG A 131 18.50 8.67 8.20
CA ARG A 131 19.85 9.20 8.43
C ARG A 131 20.13 10.27 7.39
N ILE A 132 20.68 11.37 7.87
CA ILE A 132 21.17 12.46 7.03
C ILE A 132 22.66 12.55 7.24
N THR A 133 23.41 12.52 6.16
CA THR A 133 24.84 12.72 6.15
C THR A 133 25.19 13.74 5.08
N VAL A 134 25.85 14.83 5.48
CA VAL A 134 26.47 15.75 4.52
C VAL A 134 27.98 15.69 4.72
N GLU A 135 28.71 15.36 3.67
CA GLU A 135 30.16 15.21 3.70
C GLU A 135 30.83 16.14 2.69
N SER A 136 31.96 16.73 3.09
CA SER A 136 32.86 17.47 2.18
C SER A 136 33.66 16.51 1.29
N LYS A 137 32.95 15.64 0.57
CA LYS A 137 33.45 14.68 -0.40
C LYS A 137 32.72 14.88 -1.73
N ALA A 138 33.44 14.65 -2.82
CA ALA A 138 32.88 14.70 -4.15
C ALA A 138 31.77 13.65 -4.33
N TYR A 139 30.72 14.02 -5.07
CA TYR A 139 29.57 13.17 -5.37
C TYR A 139 29.99 11.80 -5.93
N ASP A 140 30.83 11.80 -6.97
CA ASP A 140 31.30 10.58 -7.62
C ASP A 140 32.07 9.67 -6.65
N ALA A 141 32.81 10.25 -5.70
CA ALA A 141 33.54 9.48 -4.70
C ALA A 141 32.60 8.75 -3.73
N ILE A 142 31.45 9.35 -3.37
CA ILE A 142 30.43 8.70 -2.53
C ILE A 142 29.70 7.63 -3.32
N VAL A 143 29.27 7.93 -4.56
CA VAL A 143 28.59 6.96 -5.44
C VAL A 143 29.45 5.71 -5.63
N LYS A 144 30.76 5.90 -5.85
CA LYS A 144 31.74 4.83 -6.01
C LYS A 144 31.80 3.86 -4.83
N THR A 145 31.48 4.30 -3.62
CA THR A 145 31.45 3.42 -2.44
C THR A 145 30.38 2.33 -2.51
N TYR A 146 29.38 2.49 -3.39
CA TYR A 146 28.27 1.56 -3.58
C TYR A 146 28.41 0.68 -4.82
N GLU A 147 29.32 1.00 -5.76
CA GLU A 147 29.48 0.31 -7.05
C GLU A 147 29.62 -1.21 -6.91
N THR A 148 30.53 -1.67 -6.05
CA THR A 148 30.75 -3.12 -5.83
C THR A 148 29.49 -3.85 -5.37
N ARG A 149 28.59 -3.19 -4.64
CA ARG A 149 27.33 -3.79 -4.17
C ARG A 149 26.26 -3.79 -5.26
N VAL A 150 26.27 -2.77 -6.11
CA VAL A 150 25.42 -2.72 -7.32
C VAL A 150 25.84 -3.83 -8.28
N GLU A 151 27.14 -4.01 -8.52
CA GLU A 151 27.69 -5.10 -9.35
C GLU A 151 27.31 -6.49 -8.82
N LYS A 152 27.34 -6.66 -7.49
CA LYS A 152 26.91 -7.89 -6.79
C LYS A 152 25.39 -8.08 -6.73
N LYS A 153 24.61 -7.14 -7.27
CA LYS A 153 23.13 -7.13 -7.22
C LYS A 153 22.55 -7.10 -5.79
N GLU A 154 23.34 -6.63 -4.82
CA GLU A 154 22.85 -6.36 -3.46
C GLU A 154 22.06 -5.04 -3.41
N LEU A 155 22.42 -4.11 -4.29
CA LEU A 155 21.77 -2.82 -4.46
C LEU A 155 21.31 -2.62 -5.90
N VAL A 156 20.17 -1.98 -6.07
CA VAL A 156 19.63 -1.52 -7.35
C VAL A 156 19.82 -0.01 -7.41
N SER A 157 20.55 0.47 -8.42
CA SER A 157 20.74 1.90 -8.67
C SER A 157 19.73 2.42 -9.68
N SER A 158 19.14 3.58 -9.40
CA SER A 158 18.20 4.26 -10.28
C SER A 158 18.36 5.77 -10.17
N PRO A 159 18.22 6.54 -11.26
CA PRO A 159 18.16 7.99 -11.18
C PRO A 159 16.86 8.42 -10.46
N ILE A 160 16.93 9.52 -9.71
CA ILE A 160 15.76 10.12 -9.08
C ILE A 160 15.83 11.64 -9.14
N THR A 161 14.68 12.27 -9.30
CA THR A 161 14.53 13.72 -9.22
C THR A 161 13.53 14.04 -8.11
N ILE A 162 13.95 14.87 -7.16
CA ILE A 162 13.14 15.35 -6.04
C ILE A 162 13.09 16.86 -6.12
N GLY A 163 11.91 17.43 -6.40
CA GLY A 163 11.79 18.86 -6.68
C GLY A 163 12.62 19.25 -7.91
N SER A 164 13.60 20.13 -7.72
CA SER A 164 14.58 20.53 -8.74
C SER A 164 15.95 19.84 -8.60
N PHE A 165 16.04 18.82 -7.74
CA PHE A 165 17.30 18.16 -7.41
C PHE A 165 17.39 16.79 -8.05
N ASP A 166 18.40 16.60 -8.89
CA ASP A 166 18.74 15.30 -9.45
C ASP A 166 19.73 14.56 -8.54
N GLY A 167 19.54 13.26 -8.45
CA GLY A 167 20.39 12.37 -7.66
C GLY A 167 20.28 10.92 -8.10
N ILE A 168 20.86 10.04 -7.31
CA ILE A 168 20.69 8.59 -7.47
C ILE A 168 20.06 7.99 -6.23
N ARG A 169 19.16 7.03 -6.46
CA ARG A 169 18.55 6.18 -5.45
C ARG A 169 19.14 4.78 -5.55
N LEU A 170 19.60 4.28 -4.41
CA LEU A 170 20.10 2.94 -4.20
C LEU A 170 19.14 2.21 -3.26
N ASP A 171 18.57 1.10 -3.73
CA ASP A 171 17.65 0.28 -2.95
C ASP A 171 18.20 -1.13 -2.76
N GLY A 172 18.08 -1.68 -1.55
CA GLY A 172 18.44 -3.07 -1.29
C GLY A 172 19.13 -3.29 0.05
N VAL A 173 20.06 -4.25 0.08
CA VAL A 173 20.73 -4.70 1.30
C VAL A 173 22.09 -4.01 1.43
N PHE A 174 22.19 -3.09 2.39
CA PHE A 174 23.44 -2.40 2.73
C PHE A 174 24.25 -3.12 3.81
N THR A 175 23.60 -3.76 4.77
CA THR A 175 24.23 -4.70 5.70
C THR A 175 23.21 -5.78 6.07
N LYS A 176 23.59 -6.77 6.88
CA LYS A 176 22.64 -7.76 7.38
C LYS A 176 21.49 -7.11 8.17
N GLU A 177 21.77 -6.00 8.83
CA GLU A 177 20.86 -5.24 9.68
C GLU A 177 20.25 -4.03 8.97
N ARG A 178 20.74 -3.68 7.77
CA ARG A 178 20.33 -2.49 7.01
C ARG A 178 19.83 -2.88 5.62
N LYS A 179 18.52 -2.90 5.47
CA LYS A 179 17.85 -3.15 4.19
C LYS A 179 16.83 -2.03 3.95
N GLY A 180 17.10 -1.18 2.97
CA GLY A 180 16.28 0.01 2.74
C GLY A 180 16.73 0.81 1.54
N SER A 181 16.75 2.13 1.68
CA SER A 181 16.97 3.09 0.60
C SER A 181 18.05 4.10 0.98
N VAL A 182 18.92 4.44 0.04
CA VAL A 182 19.85 5.57 0.13
C VAL A 182 19.63 6.45 -1.09
N VAL A 183 19.49 7.76 -0.89
CA VAL A 183 19.43 8.75 -1.96
C VAL A 183 20.57 9.73 -1.80
N ILE A 184 21.29 9.95 -2.90
CA ILE A 184 22.52 10.75 -2.92
C ILE A 184 22.30 11.93 -3.85
N PHE A 185 22.56 13.13 -3.35
CA PHE A 185 22.46 14.39 -4.07
C PHE A 185 23.79 15.14 -4.01
N LYS A 186 24.08 15.91 -5.05
CA LYS A 186 25.16 16.89 -5.04
C LYS A 186 24.69 18.18 -4.38
N VAL A 187 25.51 18.73 -3.49
CA VAL A 187 25.27 20.00 -2.79
C VAL A 187 26.55 20.83 -2.87
N ARG A 188 26.68 21.71 -3.86
CA ARG A 188 27.91 22.48 -4.15
C ARG A 188 29.16 21.60 -4.28
N ASP A 189 30.11 21.77 -3.35
CA ASP A 189 31.36 21.02 -3.18
C ASP A 189 31.20 19.77 -2.30
N LYS A 190 29.99 19.53 -1.79
CA LYS A 190 29.64 18.47 -0.83
C LYS A 190 28.65 17.47 -1.44
N THR A 191 28.42 16.41 -0.69
CA THR A 191 27.46 15.38 -1.01
C THR A 191 26.47 15.21 0.14
N LEU A 192 25.19 15.22 -0.18
CA LEU A 192 24.10 14.89 0.73
C LEU A 192 23.68 13.45 0.49
N THR A 193 23.68 12.65 1.56
CA THR A 193 23.17 11.30 1.60
C THR A 193 22.01 11.24 2.58
N VAL A 194 20.82 10.89 2.08
CA VAL A 194 19.60 10.69 2.87
C VAL A 194 19.25 9.22 2.79
N SER A 195 19.13 8.52 3.92
CA SER A 195 18.85 7.08 3.91
C SER A 195 17.78 6.66 4.89
N SER A 196 17.11 5.55 4.57
CA SER A 196 16.24 4.79 5.46
C SER A 196 16.79 3.38 5.56
N ASP A 197 17.06 2.92 6.79
CA ASP A 197 17.80 1.69 7.04
C ASP A 197 16.91 0.43 7.10
N ALA A 198 15.58 0.60 7.10
CA ALA A 198 14.61 -0.49 7.16
C ALA A 198 13.40 -0.25 6.23
N GLU A 199 12.93 -1.31 5.57
CA GLU A 199 11.76 -1.27 4.67
C GLU A 199 10.49 -0.77 5.36
N ALA A 200 10.34 -1.01 6.66
CA ALA A 200 9.21 -0.52 7.46
C ALA A 200 9.07 1.01 7.45
N PHE A 201 10.15 1.75 7.23
CA PHE A 201 10.15 3.21 7.20
C PHE A 201 10.13 3.78 5.77
N ARG A 202 10.12 2.93 4.74
CA ARG A 202 10.21 3.36 3.34
C ARG A 202 9.08 4.29 2.93
N THR A 203 7.84 3.98 3.36
CA THR A 203 6.67 4.81 3.03
C THR A 203 6.80 6.22 3.60
N ASP A 204 7.17 6.36 4.88
CA ASP A 204 7.35 7.67 5.51
C ASP A 204 8.56 8.41 4.93
N PHE A 205 9.64 7.67 4.63
CA PHE A 205 10.82 8.21 3.96
C PHE A 205 10.49 8.80 2.58
N ASP A 206 9.76 8.06 1.75
CA ASP A 206 9.41 8.51 0.39
C ASP A 206 8.37 9.65 0.43
N ASN A 207 7.30 9.50 1.21
CA ASN A 207 6.14 10.39 1.14
C ASN A 207 6.25 11.65 2.01
N ILE A 208 7.08 11.64 3.05
CA ILE A 208 7.24 12.75 3.98
C ILE A 208 8.63 13.36 3.82
N ILE A 209 9.69 12.58 4.06
CA ILE A 209 11.07 13.09 4.09
C ILE A 209 11.51 13.55 2.70
N LEU A 210 11.55 12.64 1.72
CA LEU A 210 12.02 12.97 0.38
C LEU A 210 11.11 13.97 -0.31
N LYS A 211 9.78 13.81 -0.20
CA LYS A 211 8.82 14.72 -0.83
C LYS A 211 8.95 16.18 -0.37
N SER A 212 9.40 16.41 0.86
CA SER A 212 9.58 17.75 1.43
C SER A 212 11.05 18.20 1.50
N LEU A 213 11.97 17.41 0.92
CA LEU A 213 13.39 17.70 0.93
C LEU A 213 13.71 18.96 0.12
N SER A 214 14.44 19.88 0.75
CA SER A 214 14.94 21.09 0.13
C SER A 214 16.33 21.42 0.66
N PHE A 215 17.22 21.89 -0.21
CA PHE A 215 18.57 22.34 0.15
C PHE A 215 19.06 23.37 -0.87
N ASN A 216 20.12 24.06 -0.52
CA ASN A 216 20.80 25.02 -1.38
C ASN A 216 21.85 24.28 -2.22
N PRO A 217 21.62 24.13 -3.53
CA PRO A 217 22.54 23.39 -4.40
C PRO A 217 23.89 24.09 -4.58
#